data_AF-A0A7J6DAM5-F1
#
_entry.id   AF-A0A7J6DAM5-F1
#
_cell.length_a   1.000
_cell.length_b   1.000
_cell.length_c   1.000
_cell.angle_alpha   90.00
_cell.angle_beta   90.00
_cell.angle_gamma   90.00
#
_symmetry.space_group_name_H-M   'P 1'
#
loop_
_entity.id
_entity.type
_entity.pdbx_description
1 polymer ?
#
loop_
_entity_poly.entity_id
_entity_poly.type
_entity_poly.pdbx_seq_one_letter_code
_entity_poly.pdbx_strand_id
1 'polypeptide(L)'
;MKEAMPVLSAGAGLHETLALLTSQLRPDANHKEDMVFLKDVFSEKSLSYLMKIHEKLRQYERQSPTPVLHSASTLAEDVAEELQSGPMSAEEKELLHLLTSPHLKAVLSVHDTVAQKNFDPVLPPLPDDFEDELDEESVKIVRLVKNKEPLGATIRRDESTGAVIVARIMRGGAADRSGLVHVGDELREVNGSSVMHKRPDEISQLLSQSQGSITLKIIPAIREDDKLKESKVYMRALFDYTPLEDKATPCQEAGLPFKRGDILQVVSQDDQTWWQAKKVGDCNLRAGLVPSKQFQERRLAYRIKMGSLQSSKSPKKAVYDQGCDKEDCDCEGYFNGQYIAGLRRSFRLSRKDRRGSLGARINELKQKVIAENPHRYAVAVPHTTRPKKSHEKEGLEYHFVTKQAFDADAQNNKFIEYGEYKENLYGTSIEAIRSVQAKNKMCLVDVQPEALKALRTAEFKPYVIFVKPRIPESRRRRSAATSPGGGEHGRITEEDLQEMRLSAQQTDQQYGHLVDRVLIKEDTASACAELRSILERLERETFWVPMSWVKA
;
A
#
# COMPACT_ATOMS: atom_id res chain seq x y z
N MET A 1 40.82 -0.93 12.96
CA MET A 1 40.75 0.54 13.13
C MET A 1 39.66 1.05 12.19
N LYS A 2 38.57 1.60 12.73
CA LYS A 2 37.55 2.29 11.93
C LYS A 2 38.11 3.68 11.59
N GLU A 3 38.48 3.91 10.34
CA GLU A 3 38.78 5.27 9.88
C GLU A 3 37.47 6.08 9.87
N ALA A 4 37.45 7.18 10.61
CA ALA A 4 36.35 8.11 10.64
C ALA A 4 36.21 8.80 9.28
N MET A 5 35.00 8.78 8.70
CA MET A 5 34.68 9.58 7.52
C MET A 5 34.77 11.07 7.86
N PRO A 6 35.45 11.91 7.06
CA PRO A 6 35.41 13.35 7.24
C PRO A 6 33.98 13.84 6.96
N VAL A 7 33.37 14.51 7.93
CA VAL A 7 32.09 15.18 7.77
C VAL A 7 32.29 16.34 6.80
N LEU A 8 31.66 16.28 5.63
CA LEU A 8 31.59 17.41 4.70
C LEU A 8 30.84 18.56 5.37
N SER A 9 31.54 19.65 5.65
CA SER A 9 30.94 20.91 6.07
C SER A 9 30.08 21.47 4.93
N ALA A 10 28.89 21.99 5.26
CA ALA A 10 27.92 22.55 4.31
C ALA A 10 28.43 23.78 3.52
N GLY A 11 29.69 24.20 3.72
CA GLY A 11 30.36 25.29 3.01
C GLY A 11 31.52 24.88 2.10
N ALA A 12 31.87 23.60 1.97
CA ALA A 12 32.97 23.18 1.11
C ALA A 12 32.63 23.39 -0.37
N GLY A 13 33.55 24.04 -1.12
CA GLY A 13 33.40 24.26 -2.56
C GLY A 13 33.34 22.93 -3.33
N LEU A 14 32.66 22.90 -4.47
CA LEU A 14 32.60 21.72 -5.34
C LEU A 14 34.00 21.23 -5.73
N HIS A 15 34.95 22.16 -5.89
CA HIS A 15 36.35 21.87 -6.16
C HIS A 15 37.05 21.13 -4.99
N GLU A 16 36.81 21.53 -3.73
CA GLU A 16 37.34 20.84 -2.54
C GLU A 16 36.73 19.45 -2.37
N THR A 17 35.44 19.32 -2.67
CA THR A 17 34.72 18.04 -2.57
C THR A 17 35.26 17.03 -3.58
N LEU A 18 35.54 17.46 -4.81
CA LEU A 18 36.17 16.64 -5.86
C LEU A 18 37.61 16.26 -5.50
N ALA A 19 38.40 17.17 -4.94
CA ALA A 19 39.76 16.87 -4.48
C ALA A 19 39.76 15.83 -3.35
N LEU A 20 38.81 15.94 -2.41
CA LEU A 20 38.59 14.95 -1.35
C LEU A 20 38.17 13.59 -1.90
N LEU A 21 37.20 13.55 -2.82
CA LEU A 21 36.77 12.31 -3.48
C LEU A 21 37.93 11.63 -4.23
N THR A 22 38.74 12.41 -4.96
CA THR A 22 39.92 11.89 -5.68
C THR A 22 40.95 11.30 -4.71
N SER A 23 41.12 11.90 -3.53
CA SER A 23 42.04 11.38 -2.49
C SER A 23 41.53 10.12 -1.78
N GLN A 24 40.22 9.87 -1.81
CA GLN A 24 39.56 8.74 -1.14
C GLN A 24 39.40 7.50 -2.04
N LEU A 25 39.68 7.62 -3.35
CA LEU A 25 39.68 6.49 -4.28
C LEU A 25 40.85 5.54 -3.96
N ARG A 26 40.58 4.49 -3.18
CA ARG A 26 41.52 3.38 -2.95
C ARG A 26 41.27 2.27 -3.97
N PRO A 27 42.33 1.69 -4.58
CA PRO A 27 42.17 0.61 -5.54
C PRO A 27 41.73 -0.68 -4.81
N ASP A 28 40.46 -1.03 -4.95
CA ASP A 28 39.93 -2.33 -4.48
C ASP A 28 40.13 -3.40 -5.56
N ALA A 29 40.36 -4.65 -5.15
CA ALA A 29 40.90 -5.70 -6.04
C ALA A 29 40.02 -6.05 -7.25
N ASN A 30 38.71 -5.78 -7.18
CA ASN A 30 37.72 -6.14 -8.21
C ASN A 30 37.41 -5.07 -9.26
N HIS A 31 37.81 -3.81 -9.04
CA HIS A 31 37.43 -2.67 -9.90
C HIS A 31 38.63 -1.76 -10.23
N LYS A 32 39.81 -2.35 -10.42
CA LYS A 32 41.05 -1.57 -10.64
C LYS A 32 40.99 -0.68 -11.88
N GLU A 33 40.39 -1.15 -12.98
CA GLU A 33 40.30 -0.40 -14.23
C GLU A 33 39.34 0.79 -14.11
N ASP A 34 38.16 0.57 -13.53
CA ASP A 34 37.15 1.63 -13.29
C ASP A 34 37.70 2.72 -12.34
N MET A 35 38.46 2.32 -11.32
CA MET A 35 39.06 3.25 -10.35
C MET A 35 40.22 4.06 -10.94
N VAL A 36 40.99 3.48 -11.86
CA VAL A 36 42.03 4.19 -12.61
C VAL A 36 41.38 5.21 -13.57
N PHE A 37 40.34 4.79 -14.30
CA PHE A 37 39.58 5.69 -15.18
C PHE A 37 38.99 6.89 -14.42
N LEU A 38 38.33 6.65 -13.28
CA LEU A 38 37.76 7.72 -12.45
C LEU A 38 38.84 8.68 -11.92
N LYS A 39 40.01 8.14 -11.54
CA LYS A 39 41.13 8.96 -11.10
C LYS A 39 41.67 9.84 -12.24
N ASP A 40 41.75 9.31 -13.45
CA ASP A 40 42.19 10.07 -14.63
C ASP A 40 41.20 11.18 -15.00
N VAL A 41 39.89 10.88 -14.97
CA VAL A 41 38.83 11.87 -15.22
C VAL A 41 38.82 12.98 -14.17
N PHE A 42 38.90 12.64 -12.88
CA PHE A 42 38.90 13.64 -11.82
C PHE A 42 40.21 14.44 -11.71
N SER A 43 41.31 13.89 -12.24
CA SER A 43 42.61 14.59 -12.30
C SER A 43 42.77 15.43 -13.57
N GLU A 44 41.79 15.44 -14.47
CA GLU A 44 41.85 16.21 -15.70
C GLU A 44 41.87 17.72 -15.41
N LYS A 45 42.84 18.43 -15.99
CA LYS A 45 43.04 19.87 -15.74
C LYS A 45 41.84 20.70 -16.20
N SER A 46 41.18 20.29 -17.29
CA SER A 46 39.98 20.95 -17.84
C SER A 46 38.84 20.97 -16.82
N LEU A 47 38.59 19.85 -16.14
CA LEU A 47 37.56 19.72 -15.12
C LEU A 47 37.86 20.58 -13.89
N SER A 48 39.12 20.64 -13.45
CA SER A 48 39.54 21.53 -12.35
C SER A 48 39.30 23.01 -12.68
N TYR A 49 39.63 23.45 -13.91
CA TYR A 49 39.34 24.81 -14.35
C TYR A 49 37.84 25.09 -14.45
N LEU A 50 37.07 24.15 -15.00
CA LEU A 50 35.61 24.28 -15.11
C LEU A 50 34.94 24.42 -13.73
N MET A 51 35.39 23.64 -12.75
CA MET A 51 34.91 23.72 -11.38
C MET A 51 35.26 25.06 -10.72
N LYS A 52 36.49 25.58 -10.93
CA LYS A 52 36.89 26.92 -10.45
C LYS A 52 36.07 28.04 -11.09
N ILE A 53 35.78 27.91 -12.40
CA ILE A 53 34.92 28.86 -13.12
C ILE A 53 33.50 28.80 -12.56
N HIS A 54 32.94 27.61 -12.38
CA HIS A 54 31.60 27.43 -11.81
C HIS A 54 31.50 28.04 -10.39
N GLU A 55 32.50 27.81 -9.54
CA GLU A 55 32.54 28.38 -8.18
C GLU A 55 32.60 29.91 -8.20
N LYS A 56 33.35 30.49 -9.15
CA LYS A 56 33.38 31.94 -9.38
C LYS A 56 32.06 32.47 -9.92
N LEU A 57 31.45 31.82 -10.91
CA LEU A 57 30.15 32.21 -11.46
C LEU A 57 29.04 32.15 -10.41
N ARG A 58 29.06 31.16 -9.52
CA ARG A 58 28.09 31.02 -8.42
C ARG A 58 28.20 32.13 -7.37
N GLN A 59 29.39 32.71 -7.18
CA GLN A 59 29.56 33.91 -6.34
C GLN A 59 28.84 35.12 -6.96
N TYR A 60 28.90 35.27 -8.30
CA TYR A 60 28.21 36.33 -9.03
C TYR A 60 26.70 36.10 -9.19
N GLU A 61 26.23 34.86 -9.15
CA GLU A 61 24.80 34.53 -9.15
C GLU A 61 24.08 35.04 -7.88
N ARG A 62 24.80 35.09 -6.74
CA ARG A 62 24.28 35.63 -5.47
C ARG A 62 24.40 37.15 -5.35
N GLN A 63 25.28 37.77 -6.13
CA GLN A 63 25.54 39.21 -6.15
C GLN A 63 25.65 39.67 -7.60
N SER A 64 24.57 39.52 -8.36
CA SER A 64 24.56 39.95 -9.76
C SER A 64 24.63 41.48 -9.79
N PRO A 65 25.64 42.08 -10.43
CA PRO A 65 25.66 43.53 -10.61
C PRO A 65 24.45 43.92 -11.47
N THR A 66 23.51 44.67 -10.88
CA THR A 66 22.39 45.23 -11.62
C THR A 66 22.87 46.48 -12.35
N PRO A 67 22.71 46.57 -13.68
CA PRO A 67 23.07 47.78 -14.41
C PRO A 67 22.20 48.93 -13.92
N VAL A 68 22.81 50.10 -13.69
CA VAL A 68 22.11 51.28 -13.19
C VAL A 68 21.21 51.89 -14.28
N LEU A 69 21.62 51.77 -15.54
CA LEU A 69 20.91 52.23 -16.73
C LEU A 69 21.04 51.19 -17.85
N HIS A 70 20.15 51.23 -18.85
CA HIS A 70 20.19 50.34 -20.02
C HIS A 70 20.64 51.03 -21.30
N SER A 71 20.98 52.33 -21.24
CA SER A 71 21.28 53.18 -22.39
C SER A 71 22.33 54.24 -22.03
N ALA A 72 23.43 53.80 -21.41
CA ALA A 72 24.51 54.68 -20.99
C ALA A 72 25.33 55.20 -22.18
N SER A 73 25.39 54.45 -23.29
CA SER A 73 26.06 54.87 -24.52
C SER A 73 25.32 56.01 -25.21
N THR A 74 23.99 55.94 -25.33
CA THR A 74 23.20 57.02 -25.95
C THR A 74 23.26 58.28 -25.11
N LEU A 75 23.17 58.14 -23.77
CA LEU A 75 23.29 59.28 -22.86
C LEU A 75 24.67 59.97 -22.98
N ALA A 76 25.75 59.20 -23.14
CA ALA A 76 27.08 59.75 -23.34
C ALA A 76 27.23 60.48 -24.68
N GLU A 77 26.50 60.04 -25.72
CA GLU A 77 26.43 60.71 -27.02
C GLU A 77 25.63 62.01 -26.93
N ASP A 78 24.46 62.00 -26.28
CA ASP A 78 23.63 63.19 -26.05
C ASP A 78 24.41 64.27 -25.28
N VAL A 79 25.11 63.89 -24.21
CA VAL A 79 25.96 64.81 -23.43
C VAL A 79 27.12 65.34 -24.27
N ALA A 80 27.73 64.50 -25.12
CA ALA A 80 28.80 64.94 -26.02
C ALA A 80 28.30 65.92 -27.08
N GLU A 81 27.06 65.78 -27.56
CA GLU A 81 26.42 66.71 -28.50
C GLU A 81 26.04 68.04 -27.83
N GLU A 82 25.46 67.99 -26.64
CA GLU A 82 25.11 69.20 -25.87
C GLU A 82 26.36 70.03 -25.53
N LEU A 83 27.45 69.38 -25.12
CA LEU A 83 28.72 70.05 -24.81
C LEU A 83 29.33 70.75 -26.03
N GLN A 84 29.08 70.27 -27.24
CA GLN A 84 29.56 70.88 -28.49
C GLN A 84 28.74 72.11 -28.92
N SER A 85 27.57 72.34 -28.32
CA SER A 85 26.64 73.41 -28.71
C SER A 85 26.94 74.80 -28.12
N GLY A 86 27.90 74.90 -27.18
CA GLY A 86 28.24 76.14 -26.46
C GLY A 86 29.75 76.44 -26.34
N PRO A 87 30.14 77.61 -25.81
CA PRO A 87 31.54 77.96 -25.57
C PRO A 87 32.13 77.13 -24.41
N MET A 88 33.10 76.26 -24.72
CA MET A 88 33.57 75.24 -23.77
C MET A 88 34.68 75.72 -22.81
N SER A 89 34.53 75.42 -21.52
CA SER A 89 35.61 75.51 -20.51
C SER A 89 36.71 74.47 -20.74
N ALA A 90 37.83 74.56 -20.02
CA ALA A 90 38.91 73.58 -20.12
C ALA A 90 38.47 72.17 -19.66
N GLU A 91 37.65 72.11 -18.60
CA GLU A 91 37.09 70.89 -18.03
C GLU A 91 36.07 70.24 -18.98
N GLU A 92 35.25 71.04 -19.67
CA GLU A 92 34.28 70.55 -20.66
C GLU A 92 34.96 69.94 -21.89
N LYS A 93 36.11 70.48 -22.31
CA LYS A 93 36.93 69.90 -23.39
C LYS A 93 37.56 68.57 -22.99
N GLU A 94 38.01 68.45 -21.74
CA GLU A 94 38.57 67.20 -21.21
C GLU A 94 37.49 66.12 -21.11
N LEU A 95 36.29 66.47 -20.61
CA LEU A 95 35.15 65.57 -20.55
C LEU A 95 34.72 65.11 -21.95
N LEU A 96 34.63 66.04 -22.92
CA LEU A 96 34.31 65.70 -24.30
C LEU A 96 35.36 64.74 -24.89
N HIS A 97 36.65 64.95 -24.63
CA HIS A 97 37.72 64.07 -25.08
C HIS A 97 37.61 62.66 -24.48
N LEU A 98 37.23 62.56 -23.21
CA LEU A 98 37.06 61.29 -22.50
C LEU A 98 35.82 60.52 -23.00
N LEU A 99 34.68 61.20 -23.17
CA LEU A 99 33.43 60.64 -23.72
C LEU A 99 33.56 60.22 -25.20
N THR A 100 34.39 60.92 -25.97
CA THR A 100 34.68 60.57 -27.36
C THR A 100 35.75 59.50 -27.52
N SER A 101 36.41 59.08 -26.44
CA SER A 101 37.45 58.06 -26.51
C SER A 101 36.87 56.70 -26.95
N PRO A 102 37.54 55.99 -27.88
CA PRO A 102 37.02 54.73 -28.43
C PRO A 102 36.90 53.64 -27.36
N HIS A 103 37.78 53.65 -26.35
CA HIS A 103 37.76 52.70 -25.24
C HIS A 103 36.53 52.89 -24.36
N LEU A 104 36.18 54.13 -24.03
CA LEU A 104 35.01 54.39 -23.19
C LEU A 104 33.70 54.10 -23.95
N LYS A 105 33.62 54.49 -25.22
CA LYS A 105 32.49 54.13 -26.08
C LYS A 105 32.28 52.62 -26.18
N ALA A 106 33.36 51.86 -26.35
CA ALA A 106 33.28 50.40 -26.37
C ALA A 106 32.79 49.82 -25.04
N VAL A 107 33.26 50.35 -23.89
CA VAL A 107 32.80 49.92 -22.56
C VAL A 107 31.31 50.23 -22.35
N LEU A 108 30.85 51.41 -22.75
CA LEU A 108 29.43 51.79 -22.66
C LEU A 108 28.54 50.94 -23.58
N SER A 109 29.00 50.62 -24.79
CA SER A 109 28.30 49.72 -25.72
C SER A 109 28.18 48.29 -25.17
N VAL A 110 29.26 47.76 -24.58
CA VAL A 110 29.23 46.43 -23.94
C VAL A 110 28.33 46.45 -22.71
N HIS A 111 28.38 47.51 -21.90
CA HIS A 111 27.49 47.71 -20.77
C HIS A 111 26.02 47.67 -21.22
N ASP A 112 25.65 48.43 -22.25
CA ASP A 112 24.26 48.49 -22.73
C ASP A 112 23.81 47.14 -23.32
N THR A 113 24.69 46.44 -24.03
CA THR A 113 24.41 45.09 -24.55
C THR A 113 24.12 44.09 -23.42
N VAL A 114 24.89 44.14 -22.33
CA VAL A 114 24.69 43.30 -21.15
C VAL A 114 23.44 43.74 -20.38
N ALA A 115 23.22 45.05 -20.23
CA ALA A 115 22.09 45.60 -19.49
C ALA A 115 20.75 45.31 -20.16
N GLN A 116 20.71 45.33 -21.49
CA GLN A 116 19.54 45.01 -22.31
C GLN A 116 19.34 43.49 -22.53
N LYS A 117 20.27 42.66 -22.04
CA LYS A 117 20.27 41.20 -22.26
C LYS A 117 20.33 40.79 -23.74
N ASN A 118 20.89 41.65 -24.60
CA ASN A 118 21.06 41.39 -26.03
C ASN A 118 22.19 40.38 -26.35
N PHE A 119 22.63 39.61 -25.35
CA PHE A 119 23.53 38.46 -25.51
C PHE A 119 22.78 37.12 -25.54
N ASP A 120 21.49 37.11 -25.18
CA ASP A 120 20.67 35.91 -25.27
C ASP A 120 20.39 35.57 -26.74
N PRO A 121 20.38 34.27 -27.12
CA PRO A 121 20.09 33.88 -28.49
C PRO A 121 18.67 34.31 -28.87
N VAL A 122 18.58 35.28 -29.79
CA VAL A 122 17.31 35.75 -30.33
C VAL A 122 16.78 34.71 -31.31
N LEU A 123 15.55 34.22 -31.08
CA LEU A 123 14.88 33.32 -32.02
C LEU A 123 14.65 34.03 -33.36
N PRO A 124 14.77 33.34 -34.50
CA PRO A 124 14.42 33.92 -35.80
C PRO A 124 12.98 34.44 -35.79
N PRO A 125 12.70 35.60 -36.43
CA PRO A 125 11.33 36.07 -36.58
C PRO A 125 10.51 35.03 -37.35
N LEU A 126 9.30 34.74 -36.87
CA LEU A 126 8.38 33.80 -37.50
C LEU A 126 7.91 34.37 -38.86
N PRO A 127 7.83 33.54 -39.92
CA PRO A 127 7.25 33.95 -41.20
C PRO A 127 5.79 34.40 -41.06
N ASP A 128 5.37 35.40 -41.85
CA ASP A 128 4.04 36.02 -41.78
C ASP A 128 2.86 35.06 -42.07
N ASP A 129 3.13 33.86 -42.60
CA ASP A 129 2.12 32.83 -42.89
C ASP A 129 1.76 31.94 -41.66
N PHE A 130 2.35 32.21 -40.48
CA PHE A 130 2.16 31.38 -39.27
C PHE A 130 0.92 31.72 -38.43
N GLU A 131 0.19 32.79 -38.73
CA GLU A 131 -1.02 33.16 -37.95
C GLU A 131 -2.22 32.23 -38.21
N ASP A 132 -2.30 31.59 -39.38
CA ASP A 132 -3.38 30.66 -39.73
C ASP A 132 -3.17 29.22 -39.18
N GLU A 133 -1.97 28.91 -38.64
CA GLU A 133 -1.64 27.62 -38.01
C GLU A 133 -1.60 27.68 -36.47
N LEU A 134 -2.02 28.80 -35.86
CA LEU A 134 -2.11 28.92 -34.39
C LEU A 134 -3.19 28.03 -33.74
N ASP A 135 -4.00 27.35 -34.55
CA ASP A 135 -4.92 26.30 -34.11
C ASP A 135 -4.27 24.90 -34.06
N GLU A 136 -3.00 24.73 -34.45
CA GLU A 136 -2.28 23.47 -34.22
C GLU A 136 -1.91 23.33 -32.73
N GLU A 137 -2.80 22.69 -31.97
CA GLU A 137 -2.58 22.18 -30.61
C GLU A 137 -1.13 21.72 -30.41
N SER A 138 -0.38 22.39 -29.52
CA SER A 138 1.05 22.13 -29.33
C SER A 138 1.32 20.65 -29.08
N VAL A 139 1.97 19.99 -30.05
CA VAL A 139 2.18 18.55 -30.00
C VAL A 139 3.49 18.21 -29.28
N LYS A 140 3.42 17.32 -28.31
CA LYS A 140 4.58 16.77 -27.57
C LYS A 140 4.95 15.40 -28.11
N ILE A 141 6.22 15.22 -28.49
CA ILE A 141 6.77 13.92 -28.87
C ILE A 141 7.48 13.31 -27.66
N VAL A 142 7.03 12.13 -27.26
CA VAL A 142 7.53 11.41 -26.09
C VAL A 142 8.17 10.10 -26.52
N ARG A 143 9.39 9.84 -26.08
CA ARG A 143 10.07 8.56 -26.30
C ARG A 143 10.16 7.79 -24.99
N LEU A 144 9.53 6.63 -24.92
CA LEU A 144 9.52 5.73 -23.78
C LEU A 144 10.26 4.45 -24.09
N VAL A 145 10.88 3.82 -23.11
CA VAL A 145 11.48 2.49 -23.25
C VAL A 145 10.66 1.48 -22.45
N LYS A 146 10.23 0.39 -23.09
CA LYS A 146 9.53 -0.71 -22.41
C LYS A 146 10.27 -2.04 -22.53
N ASN A 147 10.29 -2.80 -21.43
CA ASN A 147 11.00 -4.08 -21.30
C ASN A 147 10.02 -5.26 -21.28
N LYS A 148 9.41 -5.59 -22.43
CA LYS A 148 8.37 -6.63 -22.60
C LYS A 148 7.12 -6.51 -21.71
N GLU A 149 7.10 -5.58 -20.78
CA GLU A 149 5.95 -5.20 -19.96
C GLU A 149 4.98 -4.29 -20.75
N PRO A 150 3.70 -4.24 -20.37
CA PRO A 150 2.78 -3.24 -20.89
C PRO A 150 3.19 -1.83 -20.44
N LEU A 151 2.82 -0.82 -21.23
CA LEU A 151 3.18 0.59 -20.96
C LEU A 151 2.67 1.06 -19.59
N GLY A 152 1.59 0.48 -19.07
CA GLY A 152 1.00 0.87 -17.80
C GLY A 152 0.14 2.12 -17.90
N ALA A 153 -0.58 2.29 -19.01
CA ALA A 153 -1.61 3.31 -19.19
C ALA A 153 -2.85 2.65 -19.80
N THR A 154 -4.04 3.13 -19.47
CA THR A 154 -5.29 2.74 -20.12
C THR A 154 -5.76 3.89 -21.00
N ILE A 155 -6.18 3.56 -22.21
CA ILE A 155 -6.72 4.52 -23.18
C ILE A 155 -8.25 4.36 -23.27
N ARG A 156 -8.93 5.47 -23.54
CA ARG A 156 -10.36 5.50 -23.84
C ARG A 156 -10.55 6.31 -25.12
N ARG A 157 -11.54 5.94 -25.92
CA ARG A 157 -12.00 6.79 -27.02
C ARG A 157 -13.06 7.75 -26.51
N ASP A 158 -12.85 9.03 -26.74
CA ASP A 158 -13.87 10.03 -26.46
C ASP A 158 -15.02 9.92 -27.47
N GLU A 159 -16.26 9.95 -26.99
CA GLU A 159 -17.44 9.77 -27.85
C GLU A 159 -17.77 11.02 -28.66
N SER A 160 -17.46 12.21 -28.14
CA SER A 160 -17.73 13.49 -28.80
C SER A 160 -16.72 13.82 -29.90
N THR A 161 -15.43 13.70 -29.61
CA THR A 161 -14.35 14.08 -30.53
C THR A 161 -13.83 12.90 -31.35
N GLY A 162 -14.09 11.67 -30.92
CA GLY A 162 -13.51 10.46 -31.51
C GLY A 162 -12.03 10.26 -31.20
N ALA A 163 -11.41 11.17 -30.45
CA ALA A 163 -10.00 11.17 -30.09
C ALA A 163 -9.67 10.07 -29.07
N VAL A 164 -8.41 9.63 -29.06
CA VAL A 164 -7.92 8.61 -28.14
C VAL A 164 -7.22 9.30 -26.98
N ILE A 165 -7.80 9.23 -25.79
CA ILE A 165 -7.31 9.91 -24.60
C ILE A 165 -6.73 8.92 -23.58
N VAL A 166 -5.69 9.33 -22.87
CA VAL A 166 -5.14 8.57 -21.74
C VAL A 166 -6.10 8.70 -20.56
N ALA A 167 -6.83 7.62 -20.26
CA ALA A 167 -7.82 7.59 -19.20
C ALA A 167 -7.21 7.36 -17.80
N ARG A 168 -6.10 6.61 -17.71
CA ARG A 168 -5.44 6.31 -16.43
C ARG A 168 -3.98 5.95 -16.63
N ILE A 169 -3.13 6.32 -15.66
CA ILE A 169 -1.75 5.86 -15.54
C ILE A 169 -1.64 4.88 -14.38
N MET A 170 -1.07 3.71 -14.64
CA MET A 170 -0.85 2.64 -13.66
C MET A 170 0.47 2.87 -12.90
N ARG A 171 0.38 3.03 -11.58
CA ARG A 171 1.53 3.29 -10.71
C ARG A 171 2.58 2.20 -10.81
N GLY A 172 3.83 2.61 -10.99
CA GLY A 172 4.99 1.73 -11.18
C GLY A 172 5.09 1.06 -12.56
N GLY A 173 4.19 1.36 -13.50
CA GLY A 173 4.32 1.00 -14.92
C GLY A 173 5.33 1.89 -15.67
N ALA A 174 5.66 1.55 -16.91
CA ALA A 174 6.64 2.29 -17.71
C ALA A 174 6.25 3.76 -17.95
N ALA A 175 4.95 4.05 -18.17
CA ALA A 175 4.44 5.41 -18.32
C ALA A 175 4.62 6.25 -17.04
N ASP A 176 4.22 5.70 -15.88
CA ASP A 176 4.37 6.37 -14.57
C ASP A 176 5.84 6.67 -14.24
N ARG A 177 6.73 5.69 -14.47
CA ARG A 177 8.18 5.85 -14.21
C ARG A 177 8.84 6.87 -15.13
N SER A 178 8.29 7.09 -16.32
CA SER A 178 8.81 8.11 -17.24
C SER A 178 8.42 9.53 -16.83
N GLY A 179 7.24 9.70 -16.22
CA GLY A 179 6.66 11.02 -15.95
C GLY A 179 6.36 11.85 -17.21
N LEU A 180 6.39 11.26 -18.41
CA LEU A 180 6.23 12.00 -19.67
C LEU A 180 4.79 11.99 -20.20
N VAL A 181 3.97 11.03 -19.74
CA VAL A 181 2.58 10.82 -20.13
C VAL A 181 1.68 10.95 -18.91
N HIS A 182 0.58 11.70 -19.06
CA HIS A 182 -0.35 12.03 -18.01
C HIS A 182 -1.79 11.65 -18.37
N VAL A 183 -2.66 11.62 -17.36
CA VAL A 183 -4.10 11.39 -17.58
C VAL A 183 -4.70 12.63 -18.24
N GLY A 184 -5.45 12.41 -19.32
CA GLY A 184 -6.03 13.46 -20.15
C GLY A 184 -5.29 13.68 -21.46
N ASP A 185 -4.02 13.27 -21.56
CA ASP A 185 -3.23 13.45 -22.78
C ASP A 185 -3.91 12.76 -23.97
N GLU A 186 -4.02 13.47 -25.09
CA GLU A 186 -4.58 12.92 -26.32
C GLU A 186 -3.47 12.29 -27.18
N LEU A 187 -3.67 11.04 -27.56
CA LEU A 187 -2.74 10.27 -28.38
C LEU A 187 -3.08 10.43 -29.85
N ARG A 188 -2.14 10.97 -30.65
CA ARG A 188 -2.28 11.16 -32.10
C ARG A 188 -1.55 10.08 -32.91
N GLU A 189 -0.34 9.70 -32.50
CA GLU A 189 0.46 8.67 -33.20
C GLU A 189 1.26 7.78 -32.23
N VAL A 190 1.47 6.53 -32.64
CA VAL A 190 2.33 5.53 -31.97
C VAL A 190 3.31 4.99 -33.00
N ASN A 191 4.61 5.19 -32.79
CA ASN A 191 5.68 4.75 -33.69
C ASN A 191 5.44 5.16 -35.17
N GLY A 192 4.93 6.38 -35.40
CA GLY A 192 4.59 6.91 -36.73
C GLY A 192 3.29 6.37 -37.32
N SER A 193 2.55 5.52 -36.60
CA SER A 193 1.19 5.08 -37.00
C SER A 193 0.13 5.96 -36.33
N SER A 194 -0.71 6.61 -37.14
CA SER A 194 -1.87 7.36 -36.65
C SER A 194 -2.86 6.45 -35.90
N VAL A 195 -3.40 6.94 -34.78
CA VAL A 195 -4.35 6.22 -33.92
C VAL A 195 -5.80 6.72 -34.01
N MET A 196 -6.07 7.87 -34.66
CA MET A 196 -7.40 8.52 -34.68
C MET A 196 -8.54 7.62 -35.18
N HIS A 197 -8.24 6.70 -36.11
CA HIS A 197 -9.24 5.81 -36.71
C HIS A 197 -9.15 4.37 -36.22
N LYS A 198 -8.29 4.09 -35.23
CA LYS A 198 -8.07 2.73 -34.71
C LYS A 198 -8.92 2.49 -33.47
N ARG A 199 -9.38 1.26 -33.29
CA ARG A 199 -10.06 0.89 -32.03
C ARG A 199 -9.04 0.80 -30.88
N PRO A 200 -9.45 1.05 -29.62
CA PRO A 200 -8.58 0.88 -28.46
C PRO A 200 -7.86 -0.49 -28.42
N ASP A 201 -8.54 -1.56 -28.83
CA ASP A 201 -7.97 -2.91 -28.89
C ASP A 201 -6.82 -3.02 -29.91
N GLU A 202 -6.95 -2.38 -31.07
CA GLU A 202 -5.92 -2.35 -32.12
C GLU A 202 -4.71 -1.53 -31.67
N ILE A 203 -4.95 -0.43 -30.96
CA ILE A 203 -3.90 0.41 -30.38
C ILE A 203 -3.16 -0.34 -29.27
N SER A 204 -3.89 -1.07 -28.42
CA SER A 204 -3.32 -1.96 -27.41
C SER A 204 -2.46 -3.06 -28.04
N GLN A 205 -2.90 -3.63 -29.17
CA GLN A 205 -2.13 -4.62 -29.92
C GLN A 205 -0.85 -4.02 -30.53
N LEU A 206 -0.91 -2.82 -31.10
CA LEU A 206 0.27 -2.11 -31.62
C LEU A 206 1.30 -1.82 -30.51
N LEU A 207 0.81 -1.33 -29.37
CA LEU A 207 1.62 -1.05 -28.20
C LEU A 207 2.19 -2.32 -27.58
N SER A 208 1.50 -3.46 -27.63
CA SER A 208 2.00 -4.73 -27.09
C SER A 208 3.06 -5.37 -27.99
N GLN A 209 2.87 -5.35 -29.32
CA GLN A 209 3.79 -5.92 -30.32
C GLN A 209 5.12 -5.18 -30.44
N SER A 210 5.11 -3.86 -30.26
CA SER A 210 6.34 -3.06 -30.25
C SER A 210 7.26 -3.55 -29.12
N GLN A 211 8.60 -3.53 -29.25
CA GLN A 211 9.53 -3.80 -28.14
C GLN A 211 10.66 -2.76 -28.14
N GLY A 212 11.19 -2.43 -26.97
CA GLY A 212 12.23 -1.40 -26.83
C GLY A 212 11.64 0.01 -26.76
N SER A 213 12.14 0.92 -27.61
CA SER A 213 11.69 2.32 -27.59
C SER A 213 10.39 2.53 -28.37
N ILE A 214 9.39 3.11 -27.70
CA ILE A 214 8.14 3.56 -28.29
C ILE A 214 8.16 5.09 -28.36
N THR A 215 7.82 5.64 -29.52
CA THR A 215 7.63 7.08 -29.72
C THR A 215 6.13 7.36 -29.80
N LEU A 216 5.64 8.26 -28.95
CA LEU A 216 4.26 8.71 -28.90
C LEU A 216 4.20 10.17 -29.30
N LYS A 217 3.26 10.53 -30.16
CA LYS A 217 2.90 11.92 -30.47
C LYS A 217 1.62 12.22 -29.72
N ILE A 218 1.67 13.12 -28.75
CA ILE A 218 0.56 13.43 -27.85
C ILE A 218 0.28 14.93 -27.78
N ILE A 219 -0.97 15.30 -27.58
CA ILE A 219 -1.36 16.67 -27.20
C ILE A 219 -1.51 16.67 -25.68
N PRO A 220 -0.69 17.43 -24.93
CA PRO A 220 -0.79 17.49 -23.48
C PRO A 220 -2.15 18.05 -23.06
N ALA A 221 -2.79 17.42 -22.07
CA ALA A 221 -3.94 18.06 -21.44
C ALA A 221 -3.48 19.28 -20.64
N ILE A 222 -4.20 20.40 -20.76
CA ILE A 222 -4.02 21.55 -19.88
C ILE A 222 -4.30 21.08 -18.44
N ARG A 223 -3.29 21.15 -17.58
CA ARG A 223 -3.38 20.68 -16.20
C ARG A 223 -3.12 21.82 -15.21
N GLU A 224 -4.05 21.98 -14.28
CA GLU A 224 -3.77 22.54 -12.96
C GLU A 224 -2.95 21.51 -12.16
N ASP A 225 -1.92 21.98 -11.48
CA ASP A 225 -0.95 21.16 -10.74
C ASP A 225 -1.60 20.40 -9.56
N ASP A 226 -2.10 19.19 -9.84
CA ASP A 226 -2.51 18.26 -8.78
C ASP A 226 -1.25 17.66 -8.12
N LYS A 227 -0.82 18.28 -7.02
CA LYS A 227 0.12 17.68 -6.06
C LYS A 227 -0.51 16.45 -5.42
N LEU A 228 -0.44 15.32 -6.13
CA LEU A 228 -0.98 14.03 -5.67
C LEU A 228 -0.26 13.60 -4.38
N LYS A 229 -1.02 13.54 -3.28
CA LYS A 229 -0.56 12.95 -2.02
C LYS A 229 -0.38 11.45 -2.21
N GLU A 230 0.86 10.98 -2.18
CA GLU A 230 1.13 9.54 -1.97
C GLU A 230 0.56 9.12 -0.61
N SER A 231 -0.65 8.57 -0.59
CA SER A 231 -1.23 7.94 0.59
C SER A 231 -0.96 6.44 0.51
N LYS A 232 0.17 6.01 1.06
CA LYS A 232 0.51 4.57 1.16
C LYS A 232 -0.31 3.97 2.29
N VAL A 233 -1.33 3.18 1.91
CA VAL A 233 -2.26 2.56 2.85
C VAL A 233 -2.21 1.04 2.69
N TYR A 234 -2.10 0.29 3.78
CA TYR A 234 -2.17 -1.18 3.74
C TYR A 234 -3.53 -1.66 4.18
N MET A 235 -4.15 -2.52 3.38
CA MET A 235 -5.49 -3.06 3.63
C MET A 235 -5.50 -4.58 3.56
N ARG A 236 -6.31 -5.23 4.39
CA ARG A 236 -6.52 -6.69 4.33
C ARG A 236 -7.79 -7.00 3.55
N ALA A 237 -7.68 -7.85 2.54
CA ALA A 237 -8.82 -8.34 1.78
C ALA A 237 -9.73 -9.19 2.65
N LEU A 238 -11.04 -8.87 2.68
CA LEU A 238 -12.05 -9.61 3.45
C LEU A 238 -12.86 -10.58 2.58
N PHE A 239 -12.61 -10.59 1.27
CA PHE A 239 -13.27 -11.42 0.27
C PHE A 239 -12.29 -11.78 -0.84
N ASP A 240 -12.68 -12.73 -1.69
CA ASP A 240 -11.92 -13.12 -2.88
C ASP A 240 -12.35 -12.25 -4.06
N TYR A 241 -11.39 -11.78 -4.86
CA TYR A 241 -11.64 -10.98 -6.05
C TYR A 241 -10.97 -11.58 -7.27
N THR A 242 -11.78 -11.92 -8.26
CA THR A 242 -11.36 -12.41 -9.58
C THR A 242 -11.71 -11.36 -10.63
N PRO A 243 -10.74 -10.58 -11.13
CA PRO A 243 -11.01 -9.54 -12.11
C PRO A 243 -11.68 -10.01 -13.41
N LEU A 244 -11.35 -11.24 -13.85
CA LEU A 244 -11.89 -11.84 -15.08
C LEU A 244 -13.41 -12.09 -15.01
N GLU A 245 -13.94 -12.31 -13.82
CA GLU A 245 -15.38 -12.53 -13.60
C GLU A 245 -16.15 -11.21 -13.45
N ASP A 246 -15.44 -10.11 -13.25
CA ASP A 246 -16.04 -8.82 -12.96
C ASP A 246 -16.29 -8.02 -14.24
N LYS A 247 -17.56 -7.93 -14.64
CA LYS A 247 -17.96 -7.13 -15.81
C LYS A 247 -17.88 -5.63 -15.57
N ALA A 248 -17.79 -5.18 -14.30
CA ALA A 248 -17.74 -3.77 -13.96
C ALA A 248 -16.31 -3.19 -13.95
N THR A 249 -15.27 -4.03 -14.09
CA THR A 249 -13.89 -3.51 -14.13
C THR A 249 -13.60 -2.83 -15.47
N PRO A 250 -12.98 -1.63 -15.48
CA PRO A 250 -12.64 -0.92 -16.71
C PRO A 250 -11.70 -1.72 -17.63
N CYS A 251 -10.83 -2.52 -17.03
CA CYS A 251 -9.89 -3.37 -17.77
C CYS A 251 -9.58 -4.62 -16.93
N GLN A 252 -10.01 -5.79 -17.42
CA GLN A 252 -9.83 -7.08 -16.73
C GLN A 252 -8.36 -7.46 -16.57
N GLU A 253 -7.52 -7.16 -17.57
CA GLU A 253 -6.08 -7.43 -17.54
C GLU A 253 -5.29 -6.54 -16.56
N ALA A 254 -5.84 -5.37 -16.24
CA ALA A 254 -5.26 -4.46 -15.26
C ALA A 254 -5.72 -4.78 -13.82
N GLY A 255 -6.72 -5.64 -13.63
CA GLY A 255 -7.22 -6.00 -12.32
C GLY A 255 -6.21 -6.81 -11.51
N LEU A 256 -6.12 -6.51 -10.21
CA LEU A 256 -5.29 -7.27 -9.28
C LEU A 256 -6.12 -8.38 -8.64
N PRO A 257 -5.91 -9.67 -8.97
CA PRO A 257 -6.57 -10.75 -8.27
C PRO A 257 -6.05 -10.88 -6.84
N PHE A 258 -6.95 -11.10 -5.89
CA PHE A 258 -6.59 -11.34 -4.50
C PHE A 258 -7.54 -12.30 -3.82
N LYS A 259 -7.05 -12.96 -2.77
CA LYS A 259 -7.82 -13.84 -1.91
C LYS A 259 -8.05 -13.20 -0.55
N ARG A 260 -9.10 -13.63 0.14
CA ARG A 260 -9.40 -13.27 1.52
C ARG A 260 -8.19 -13.53 2.40
N GLY A 261 -7.78 -12.52 3.16
CA GLY A 261 -6.60 -12.53 4.01
C GLY A 261 -5.35 -11.92 3.37
N ASP A 262 -5.32 -11.73 2.05
CA ASP A 262 -4.20 -11.04 1.39
C ASP A 262 -4.09 -9.59 1.87
N ILE A 263 -2.86 -9.09 1.93
CA ILE A 263 -2.57 -7.70 2.26
C ILE A 263 -2.25 -6.94 0.99
N LEU A 264 -2.99 -5.86 0.78
CA LEU A 264 -2.92 -4.99 -0.37
C LEU A 264 -2.34 -3.65 0.06
N GLN A 265 -1.22 -3.26 -0.54
CA GLN A 265 -0.67 -1.93 -0.46
C GLN A 265 -1.38 -1.05 -1.49
N VAL A 266 -2.32 -0.24 -1.05
CA VAL A 266 -2.98 0.79 -1.85
C VAL A 266 -1.98 1.93 -2.08
N VAL A 267 -1.68 2.19 -3.35
CA VAL A 267 -0.71 3.19 -3.80
C VAL A 267 -1.38 4.46 -4.32
N SER A 268 -2.62 4.37 -4.80
CA SER A 268 -3.41 5.52 -5.24
C SER A 268 -4.90 5.25 -4.99
N GLN A 269 -5.58 6.30 -4.53
CA GLN A 269 -7.03 6.34 -4.28
C GLN A 269 -7.72 7.40 -5.13
N ASP A 270 -7.05 7.86 -6.21
CA ASP A 270 -7.46 9.01 -7.01
C ASP A 270 -8.83 8.78 -7.69
N ASP A 271 -9.15 7.53 -8.02
CA ASP A 271 -10.45 7.14 -8.54
C ASP A 271 -11.38 6.65 -7.43
N GLN A 272 -12.60 7.19 -7.37
CA GLN A 272 -13.59 6.85 -6.34
C GLN A 272 -14.09 5.40 -6.41
N THR A 273 -13.95 4.73 -7.54
CA THR A 273 -14.49 3.38 -7.82
C THR A 273 -13.40 2.32 -7.93
N TRP A 274 -12.24 2.65 -8.48
CA TRP A 274 -11.16 1.69 -8.79
C TRP A 274 -9.81 2.18 -8.30
N TRP A 275 -9.40 1.71 -7.13
CA TRP A 275 -8.10 2.03 -6.56
C TRP A 275 -6.97 1.26 -7.21
N GLN A 276 -5.76 1.79 -7.09
CA GLN A 276 -4.54 1.10 -7.50
C GLN A 276 -3.84 0.53 -6.29
N ALA A 277 -3.56 -0.77 -6.33
CA ALA A 277 -2.91 -1.48 -5.24
C ALA A 277 -1.88 -2.49 -5.75
N LYS A 278 -0.99 -2.91 -4.85
CA LYS A 278 -0.06 -4.02 -5.03
C LYS A 278 -0.29 -5.05 -3.94
N LYS A 279 -0.12 -6.33 -4.26
CA LYS A 279 -0.14 -7.37 -3.24
C LYS A 279 1.21 -7.39 -2.50
N VAL A 280 1.18 -7.33 -1.17
CA VAL A 280 2.40 -7.39 -0.37
C VAL A 280 3.05 -8.77 -0.51
N GLY A 281 4.36 -8.79 -0.81
CA GLY A 281 5.13 -10.01 -1.07
C GLY A 281 5.17 -10.42 -2.55
N ASP A 282 4.47 -9.70 -3.43
CA ASP A 282 4.61 -9.86 -4.87
C ASP A 282 5.77 -8.99 -5.39
N CYS A 283 6.54 -9.50 -6.34
CA CYS A 283 7.68 -8.79 -6.95
C CYS A 283 7.25 -7.84 -8.09
N ASN A 284 5.97 -7.82 -8.43
CA ASN A 284 5.43 -6.96 -9.47
C ASN A 284 5.56 -5.47 -9.12
N LEU A 285 6.31 -4.74 -9.96
CA LEU A 285 6.50 -3.29 -9.81
C LEU A 285 5.26 -2.48 -10.22
N ARG A 286 4.36 -3.07 -11.02
CA ARG A 286 3.13 -2.41 -11.50
C ARG A 286 1.97 -2.65 -10.54
N ALA A 287 1.26 -1.58 -10.17
CA ALA A 287 0.01 -1.69 -9.44
C ALA A 287 -1.11 -2.26 -10.34
N GLY A 288 -2.07 -2.95 -9.74
CA GLY A 288 -3.29 -3.40 -10.40
C GLY A 288 -4.52 -2.75 -9.79
N LEU A 289 -5.65 -2.88 -10.49
CA LEU A 289 -6.92 -2.30 -10.09
C LEU A 289 -7.65 -3.16 -9.08
N VAL A 290 -8.13 -2.52 -8.02
CA VAL A 290 -8.99 -3.13 -7.00
C VAL A 290 -10.22 -2.26 -6.80
N PRO A 291 -11.39 -2.85 -6.52
CA PRO A 291 -12.59 -2.06 -6.23
C PRO A 291 -12.36 -1.22 -4.97
N SER A 292 -12.78 0.05 -5.01
CA SER A 292 -12.73 0.92 -3.85
C SER A 292 -13.64 0.40 -2.74
N LYS A 293 -13.36 0.82 -1.49
CA LYS A 293 -14.20 0.47 -0.34
C LYS A 293 -15.66 0.84 -0.59
N GLN A 294 -15.92 2.09 -0.99
CA GLN A 294 -17.27 2.60 -1.21
C GLN A 294 -17.98 1.87 -2.37
N PHE A 295 -17.25 1.59 -3.46
CA PHE A 295 -17.83 0.88 -4.60
C PHE A 295 -18.21 -0.55 -4.23
N GLN A 296 -17.37 -1.24 -3.46
CA GLN A 296 -17.69 -2.59 -2.98
C GLN A 296 -18.88 -2.61 -2.01
N GLU A 297 -18.96 -1.63 -1.10
CA GLU A 297 -20.10 -1.48 -0.19
C GLU A 297 -21.41 -1.28 -0.95
N ARG A 298 -21.42 -0.44 -2.00
CA ARG A 298 -22.58 -0.27 -2.89
C ARG A 298 -22.98 -1.58 -3.58
N ARG A 299 -22.01 -2.35 -4.09
CA ARG A 299 -22.27 -3.67 -4.72
C ARG A 299 -22.85 -4.68 -3.73
N LEU A 300 -22.45 -4.63 -2.47
CA LEU A 300 -23.00 -5.49 -1.41
C LEU A 300 -24.43 -5.07 -1.06
N ALA A 301 -24.66 -3.77 -0.85
CA ALA A 301 -25.99 -3.23 -0.57
C ALA A 301 -26.99 -3.55 -1.69
N TYR A 302 -26.58 -3.45 -2.96
CA TYR A 302 -27.42 -3.81 -4.10
C TYR A 302 -27.74 -5.33 -4.13
N ARG A 303 -26.75 -6.19 -3.86
CA ARG A 303 -26.97 -7.65 -3.77
C ARG A 303 -27.92 -8.05 -2.64
N ILE A 304 -27.88 -7.33 -1.51
CA ILE A 304 -28.82 -7.52 -0.39
C ILE A 304 -30.23 -7.09 -0.81
N LYS A 305 -30.38 -5.92 -1.44
CA LYS A 305 -31.68 -5.43 -1.94
C LYS A 305 -32.30 -6.35 -2.99
N MET A 306 -31.49 -6.94 -3.86
CA MET A 306 -31.93 -7.88 -4.91
C MET A 306 -32.13 -9.32 -4.41
N GLY A 307 -31.99 -9.58 -3.10
CA GLY A 307 -32.24 -10.90 -2.50
C GLY A 307 -31.20 -11.98 -2.83
N SER A 308 -30.08 -11.63 -3.47
CA SER A 308 -29.01 -12.57 -3.86
C SER A 308 -28.07 -12.91 -2.68
N LEU A 309 -28.02 -12.08 -1.65
CA LEU A 309 -27.43 -12.41 -0.34
C LEU A 309 -28.52 -12.37 0.74
N GLN A 310 -28.71 -13.47 1.47
CA GLN A 310 -29.56 -13.49 2.65
C GLN A 310 -28.95 -12.59 3.74
N SER A 311 -29.70 -11.57 4.16
CA SER A 311 -29.41 -10.85 5.41
C SER A 311 -29.38 -11.87 6.55
N SER A 312 -28.32 -11.85 7.36
CA SER A 312 -28.29 -12.61 8.60
C SER A 312 -29.41 -12.08 9.50
N LYS A 313 -30.57 -12.74 9.50
CA LYS A 313 -31.60 -12.52 10.50
C LYS A 313 -30.95 -12.86 11.84
N SER A 314 -30.70 -11.85 12.67
CA SER A 314 -30.40 -12.04 14.08
C SER A 314 -31.48 -12.93 14.70
N PRO A 315 -31.13 -13.90 15.56
CA PRO A 315 -32.15 -14.68 16.26
C PRO A 315 -33.03 -13.73 17.08
N LYS A 316 -34.34 -13.97 17.01
CA LYS A 316 -35.36 -13.19 17.71
C LYS A 316 -34.98 -13.06 19.19
N LYS A 317 -34.79 -11.83 19.68
CA LYS A 317 -34.76 -11.55 21.12
C LYS A 317 -36.09 -12.02 21.71
N ALA A 318 -36.02 -12.83 22.77
CA ALA A 318 -37.17 -13.07 23.62
C ALA A 318 -37.59 -11.73 24.23
N VAL A 319 -38.89 -11.48 24.20
CA VAL A 319 -39.56 -10.28 24.69
C VAL A 319 -39.35 -10.18 26.20
N TYR A 320 -38.63 -9.17 26.66
CA TYR A 320 -38.96 -8.42 27.88
C TYR A 320 -38.59 -6.95 27.65
N ASP A 321 -39.58 -6.12 27.91
CA ASP A 321 -39.66 -4.68 27.75
C ASP A 321 -38.86 -3.95 28.85
N GLN A 322 -37.98 -3.03 28.48
CA GLN A 322 -37.78 -1.73 29.15
C GLN A 322 -36.72 -0.93 28.38
N GLY A 323 -37.02 0.34 28.09
CA GLY A 323 -36.21 1.25 27.28
C GLY A 323 -34.83 1.58 27.87
N CYS A 324 -33.86 1.77 26.97
CA CYS A 324 -32.71 2.61 27.20
C CYS A 324 -32.46 3.45 25.95
N ASP A 325 -32.17 4.72 26.20
CA ASP A 325 -32.04 5.78 25.21
C ASP A 325 -30.98 5.52 24.15
N LYS A 326 -31.16 6.25 23.05
CA LYS A 326 -30.22 6.40 21.95
C LYS A 326 -28.82 6.75 22.47
N GLU A 327 -27.89 5.84 22.29
CA GLU A 327 -26.52 6.20 21.93
C GLU A 327 -26.20 5.43 20.65
N ASP A 328 -25.96 6.19 19.59
CA ASP A 328 -25.47 5.70 18.31
C ASP A 328 -24.23 4.85 18.55
N CYS A 329 -24.38 3.52 18.49
CA CYS A 329 -23.25 2.62 18.55
C CYS A 329 -22.39 2.87 17.31
N ASP A 330 -21.24 3.49 17.51
CA ASP A 330 -20.10 3.69 16.60
C ASP A 330 -19.65 2.38 15.92
N CYS A 331 -20.48 1.84 15.04
CA CYS A 331 -20.16 0.69 14.21
C CYS A 331 -19.33 1.08 12.96
N GLU A 332 -19.09 2.38 12.75
CA GLU A 332 -18.26 2.90 11.66
C GLU A 332 -16.76 2.65 11.87
N GLY A 333 -16.29 2.52 13.11
CA GLY A 333 -14.86 2.36 13.42
C GLY A 333 -14.25 1.00 13.03
N TYR A 334 -15.05 -0.06 12.89
CA TYR A 334 -14.56 -1.42 12.61
C TYR A 334 -14.11 -1.62 11.15
N PHE A 335 -14.51 -0.73 10.24
CA PHE A 335 -14.26 -0.82 8.80
C PHE A 335 -13.15 0.12 8.31
N ASN A 336 -12.35 0.72 9.19
CA ASN A 336 -11.29 1.62 8.73
C ASN A 336 -10.16 0.95 7.96
N GLY A 337 -10.21 -0.39 7.78
CA GLY A 337 -9.59 -1.11 6.66
C GLY A 337 -8.07 -1.06 6.59
N GLN A 338 -7.45 -0.38 7.54
CA GLN A 338 -6.05 0.02 7.58
C GLN A 338 -5.29 -0.90 8.53
N TYR A 339 -4.20 -1.49 8.05
CA TYR A 339 -3.39 -2.47 8.77
C TYR A 339 -1.93 -2.04 8.88
N ILE A 340 -1.25 -2.43 9.97
CA ILE A 340 0.17 -2.21 10.22
C ILE A 340 0.81 -3.50 10.76
N ALA A 341 2.10 -3.73 10.55
CA ALA A 341 2.79 -4.88 11.12
C ALA A 341 2.89 -4.75 12.66
N GLY A 342 2.53 -5.80 13.40
CA GLY A 342 2.57 -5.87 14.86
C GLY A 342 2.52 -7.31 15.38
N LEU A 343 2.90 -7.51 16.64
CA LEU A 343 2.80 -8.84 17.26
C LEU A 343 1.34 -9.18 17.62
N ARG A 344 0.96 -10.45 17.43
CA ARG A 344 -0.39 -10.96 17.70
C ARG A 344 -0.36 -12.09 18.74
N ARG A 345 -1.49 -12.32 19.40
CA ARG A 345 -1.66 -13.38 20.41
C ARG A 345 -2.80 -14.31 19.99
N SER A 346 -2.65 -15.63 20.11
CA SER A 346 -3.56 -16.63 19.52
C SER A 346 -4.95 -16.71 20.15
N PHE A 347 -5.99 -16.86 19.33
CA PHE A 347 -7.37 -17.17 19.73
C PHE A 347 -7.96 -18.17 18.74
N ARG A 348 -8.87 -19.05 19.19
CA ARG A 348 -9.36 -20.14 18.34
C ARG A 348 -10.87 -20.17 18.28
N LEU A 349 -11.36 -20.32 17.06
CA LEU A 349 -12.76 -20.63 16.75
C LEU A 349 -12.95 -22.14 16.82
N SER A 350 -13.81 -22.61 17.71
CA SER A 350 -14.32 -23.98 17.63
C SER A 350 -15.83 -24.01 17.48
N ARG A 351 -16.24 -25.04 16.75
CA ARG A 351 -17.63 -25.39 16.53
C ARG A 351 -18.12 -26.24 17.70
N LYS A 352 -19.26 -25.86 18.28
CA LYS A 352 -20.01 -26.73 19.19
C LYS A 352 -20.69 -27.83 18.37
N ASP A 353 -20.09 -29.01 18.32
CA ASP A 353 -20.75 -30.22 17.81
C ASP A 353 -21.75 -30.73 18.86
N ARG A 354 -22.99 -31.04 18.48
CA ARG A 354 -24.03 -31.59 19.37
C ARG A 354 -23.57 -32.89 20.06
N ARG A 355 -22.59 -33.60 19.49
CA ARG A 355 -22.01 -34.83 20.05
C ARG A 355 -20.73 -34.66 20.86
N GLY A 356 -20.20 -33.44 21.05
CA GLY A 356 -19.06 -33.18 21.94
C GLY A 356 -17.69 -33.76 21.52
N SER A 357 -17.64 -34.56 20.45
CA SER A 357 -16.42 -35.25 19.99
C SER A 357 -15.34 -34.29 19.49
N LEU A 358 -15.71 -33.24 18.75
CA LEU A 358 -14.75 -32.25 18.27
C LEU A 358 -14.16 -31.40 19.40
N GLY A 359 -14.98 -30.99 20.37
CA GLY A 359 -14.55 -30.18 21.52
C GLY A 359 -13.55 -30.92 22.42
N ALA A 360 -13.83 -32.18 22.75
CA ALA A 360 -12.89 -33.01 23.52
C ALA A 360 -11.55 -33.19 22.79
N ARG A 361 -11.61 -33.45 21.48
CA ARG A 361 -10.46 -33.60 20.59
C ARG A 361 -9.66 -32.30 20.38
N ILE A 362 -10.28 -31.13 20.56
CA ILE A 362 -9.61 -29.82 20.51
C ILE A 362 -8.97 -29.52 21.87
N ASN A 363 -9.63 -29.88 22.97
CA ASN A 363 -9.06 -29.76 24.30
C ASN A 363 -7.78 -30.61 24.44
N GLU A 364 -7.80 -31.85 23.96
CA GLU A 364 -6.62 -32.73 23.92
C GLU A 364 -5.43 -32.08 23.19
N LEU A 365 -5.69 -31.50 22.02
CA LEU A 365 -4.69 -30.77 21.22
C LEU A 365 -4.11 -29.57 21.97
N LYS A 366 -4.96 -28.79 22.67
CA LYS A 366 -4.50 -27.66 23.51
C LYS A 366 -3.61 -28.16 24.65
N GLN A 367 -4.07 -29.17 25.39
CA GLN A 367 -3.34 -29.72 26.53
C GLN A 367 -1.99 -30.29 26.11
N LYS A 368 -1.91 -30.95 24.96
CA LYS A 368 -0.64 -31.48 24.45
C LYS A 368 0.39 -30.39 24.15
N VAL A 369 -0.02 -29.32 23.48
CA VAL A 369 0.87 -28.17 23.18
C VAL A 369 1.32 -27.45 24.46
N ILE A 370 0.44 -27.35 25.45
CA ILE A 370 0.76 -26.73 26.75
C ILE A 370 1.72 -27.61 27.56
N ALA A 371 1.49 -28.93 27.59
CA ALA A 371 2.34 -29.88 28.29
C ALA A 371 3.78 -29.89 27.75
N GLU A 372 3.95 -29.69 26.44
CA GLU A 372 5.28 -29.57 25.82
C GLU A 372 5.99 -28.26 26.19
N ASN A 373 5.25 -27.16 26.39
CA ASN A 373 5.82 -25.84 26.68
C ASN A 373 5.01 -25.05 27.73
N PRO A 374 4.99 -25.49 29.00
CA PRO A 374 4.12 -24.93 30.05
C PRO A 374 4.53 -23.53 30.50
N HIS A 375 5.76 -23.11 30.20
CA HIS A 375 6.27 -21.77 30.48
C HIS A 375 5.79 -20.73 29.46
N ARG A 376 5.40 -21.15 28.25
CA ARG A 376 4.99 -20.24 27.15
C ARG A 376 3.49 -20.19 26.94
N TYR A 377 2.81 -21.33 27.08
CA TYR A 377 1.39 -21.45 26.76
C TYR A 377 0.56 -21.70 28.02
N ALA A 378 -0.65 -21.15 28.06
CA ALA A 378 -1.64 -21.43 29.10
C ALA A 378 -3.06 -21.26 28.56
N VAL A 379 -4.05 -21.83 29.24
CA VAL A 379 -5.47 -21.71 28.91
C VAL A 379 -6.17 -20.76 29.88
N ALA A 380 -7.17 -20.03 29.39
CA ALA A 380 -8.10 -19.32 30.26
C ALA A 380 -9.01 -20.35 30.93
N VAL A 381 -9.04 -20.35 32.27
CA VAL A 381 -9.85 -21.28 33.05
C VAL A 381 -11.30 -20.79 33.08
N PRO A 382 -12.27 -21.54 32.54
CA PRO A 382 -13.67 -21.14 32.51
C PRO A 382 -14.34 -21.32 33.89
N HIS A 383 -15.48 -20.66 34.07
CA HIS A 383 -16.32 -20.76 35.27
C HIS A 383 -17.46 -21.75 35.03
N THR A 384 -17.87 -22.46 36.08
CA THR A 384 -19.04 -23.35 36.02
C THR A 384 -19.84 -23.34 37.31
N THR A 385 -21.15 -23.55 37.20
CA THR A 385 -22.03 -23.78 38.35
C THR A 385 -22.11 -25.25 38.77
N ARG A 386 -21.47 -26.14 38.01
CA ARG A 386 -21.45 -27.57 38.33
C ARG A 386 -20.67 -27.81 39.63
N PRO A 387 -21.12 -28.71 40.52
CA PRO A 387 -20.30 -29.09 41.66
C PRO A 387 -18.97 -29.74 41.23
N LYS A 388 -17.91 -29.36 41.94
CA LYS A 388 -16.56 -29.91 41.80
C LYS A 388 -16.54 -31.41 42.08
N LYS A 389 -15.91 -32.20 41.20
CA LYS A 389 -15.68 -33.64 41.44
C LYS A 389 -14.46 -33.86 42.33
N SER A 390 -14.38 -35.03 42.95
CA SER A 390 -13.30 -35.42 43.87
C SER A 390 -11.88 -35.33 43.28
N HIS A 391 -11.72 -35.51 41.97
CA HIS A 391 -10.42 -35.46 41.28
C HIS A 391 -10.11 -34.10 40.63
N GLU A 392 -11.05 -33.16 40.59
CA GLU A 392 -10.86 -31.83 39.99
C GLU A 392 -10.23 -30.88 41.02
N LYS A 393 -9.53 -29.83 40.57
CA LYS A 393 -8.98 -28.80 41.47
C LYS A 393 -9.53 -27.43 41.09
N GLU A 394 -9.73 -26.60 42.12
CA GLU A 394 -10.21 -25.23 41.94
C GLU A 394 -9.18 -24.43 41.13
N GLY A 395 -9.62 -23.78 40.05
CA GLY A 395 -8.76 -22.95 39.21
C GLY A 395 -7.78 -23.71 38.31
N LEU A 396 -7.93 -25.03 38.16
CA LEU A 396 -7.25 -25.81 37.12
C LEU A 396 -8.18 -26.11 35.95
N GLU A 397 -9.22 -26.92 36.17
CA GLU A 397 -10.18 -27.25 35.13
C GLU A 397 -11.27 -26.18 34.99
N TYR A 398 -11.82 -25.76 36.13
CA TYR A 398 -12.87 -24.76 36.22
C TYR A 398 -12.72 -23.92 37.49
N HIS A 399 -13.27 -22.71 37.44
CA HIS A 399 -13.67 -21.96 38.63
C HIS A 399 -15.09 -22.38 39.02
N PHE A 400 -15.25 -23.00 40.18
CA PHE A 400 -16.52 -23.53 40.63
C PHE A 400 -17.27 -22.45 41.42
N VAL A 401 -18.32 -21.89 40.81
CA VAL A 401 -19.06 -20.74 41.36
C VAL A 401 -20.52 -21.09 41.60
N THR A 402 -21.20 -20.35 42.47
CA THR A 402 -22.65 -20.53 42.67
C THR A 402 -23.43 -19.96 41.48
N LYS A 403 -24.65 -20.46 41.25
CA LYS A 403 -25.53 -19.94 40.19
C LYS A 403 -25.79 -18.44 40.34
N GLN A 404 -26.03 -17.98 41.58
CA GLN A 404 -26.23 -16.57 41.89
C GLN A 404 -25.00 -15.70 41.52
N ALA A 405 -23.79 -16.16 41.84
CA ALA A 405 -22.57 -15.44 41.48
C ALA A 405 -22.36 -15.42 39.96
N PHE A 406 -22.63 -16.54 39.28
CA PHE A 406 -22.55 -16.64 37.83
C PHE A 406 -23.52 -15.67 37.14
N ASP A 407 -24.78 -15.63 37.58
CA ASP A 407 -25.80 -14.75 37.01
C ASP A 407 -25.45 -13.27 37.25
N ALA A 408 -24.90 -12.93 38.42
CA ALA A 408 -24.41 -11.58 38.71
C ALA A 408 -23.22 -11.19 37.81
N ASP A 409 -22.27 -12.08 37.58
CA ASP A 409 -21.13 -11.84 36.69
C ASP A 409 -21.56 -11.74 35.22
N ALA A 410 -22.60 -12.48 34.81
CA ALA A 410 -23.21 -12.37 33.49
C ALA A 410 -23.92 -11.03 33.28
N GLN A 411 -24.70 -10.56 34.26
CA GLN A 411 -25.36 -9.24 34.21
C GLN A 411 -24.37 -8.09 34.13
N ASN A 412 -23.19 -8.23 34.76
CA ASN A 412 -22.13 -7.25 34.73
C ASN A 412 -21.22 -7.36 33.48
N ASN A 413 -21.62 -8.11 32.45
CA ASN A 413 -20.85 -8.29 31.20
C ASN A 413 -19.41 -8.79 31.40
N LYS A 414 -19.15 -9.61 32.45
CA LYS A 414 -17.80 -10.16 32.71
C LYS A 414 -17.46 -11.37 31.83
N PHE A 415 -18.46 -12.02 31.25
CA PHE A 415 -18.29 -13.18 30.37
C PHE A 415 -18.23 -12.78 28.91
N ILE A 416 -17.27 -13.35 28.19
CA ILE A 416 -17.15 -13.24 26.73
C ILE A 416 -18.17 -14.13 26.04
N GLU A 417 -18.35 -15.31 26.60
CA GLU A 417 -19.35 -16.28 26.21
C GLU A 417 -19.79 -17.06 27.45
N TYR A 418 -21.07 -17.43 27.45
CA TYR A 418 -21.62 -18.34 28.45
C TYR A 418 -22.77 -19.13 27.83
N GLY A 419 -23.05 -20.29 28.42
CA GLY A 419 -24.16 -21.12 27.99
C GLY A 419 -24.45 -22.23 28.97
N GLU A 420 -25.58 -22.88 28.74
CA GLU A 420 -26.04 -23.99 29.57
C GLU A 420 -25.68 -25.34 28.94
N TYR A 421 -25.27 -26.28 29.79
CA TYR A 421 -25.04 -27.67 29.41
C TYR A 421 -25.38 -28.60 30.59
N LYS A 422 -26.29 -29.54 30.36
CA LYS A 422 -26.79 -30.48 31.39
C LYS A 422 -27.16 -29.74 32.69
N GLU A 423 -28.04 -28.73 32.56
CA GLU A 423 -28.58 -27.92 33.66
C GLU A 423 -27.54 -27.09 34.46
N ASN A 424 -26.29 -27.07 34.00
CA ASN A 424 -25.21 -26.29 34.61
C ASN A 424 -24.77 -25.20 33.64
N LEU A 425 -24.44 -24.03 34.18
CA LEU A 425 -23.91 -22.92 33.42
C LEU A 425 -22.38 -23.04 33.29
N TYR A 426 -21.88 -22.66 32.13
CA TYR A 426 -20.44 -22.59 31.82
C TYR A 426 -20.17 -21.26 31.12
N GLY A 427 -19.07 -20.60 31.47
CA GLY A 427 -18.71 -19.33 30.86
C GLY A 427 -17.22 -19.03 30.92
N THR A 428 -16.71 -18.32 29.91
CA THR A 428 -15.31 -17.87 29.86
C THR A 428 -15.28 -16.38 30.16
N SER A 429 -14.65 -15.99 31.27
CA SER A 429 -14.58 -14.58 31.67
C SER A 429 -13.45 -13.85 30.96
N ILE A 430 -13.62 -12.53 30.76
CA ILE A 430 -12.56 -11.65 30.24
C ILE A 430 -11.33 -11.70 31.16
N GLU A 431 -11.58 -11.71 32.47
CA GLU A 431 -10.52 -11.73 33.48
C GLU A 431 -9.66 -13.01 33.43
N ALA A 432 -10.26 -14.16 33.08
CA ALA A 432 -9.50 -15.39 32.90
C ALA A 432 -8.47 -15.27 31.76
N ILE A 433 -8.77 -14.51 30.72
CA ILE A 433 -7.82 -14.22 29.63
C ILE A 433 -6.74 -13.24 30.09
N ARG A 434 -7.15 -12.17 30.78
CA ARG A 434 -6.23 -11.15 31.34
C ARG A 434 -5.23 -11.77 32.31
N SER A 435 -5.68 -12.69 33.18
CA SER A 435 -4.83 -13.42 34.13
C SER A 435 -3.70 -14.21 33.44
N VAL A 436 -3.97 -14.82 32.28
CA VAL A 436 -2.95 -15.51 31.50
C VAL A 436 -1.99 -14.52 30.85
N GLN A 437 -2.51 -13.41 30.31
CA GLN A 437 -1.69 -12.37 29.68
C GLN A 437 -0.78 -11.66 30.69
N ALA A 438 -1.25 -11.42 31.91
CA ALA A 438 -0.48 -10.84 33.01
C ALA A 438 0.72 -11.72 33.42
N LYS A 439 0.62 -13.03 33.18
CA LYS A 439 1.73 -14.00 33.38
C LYS A 439 2.69 -14.06 32.19
N ASN A 440 2.56 -13.17 31.20
CA ASN A 440 3.35 -13.15 29.96
C ASN A 440 3.32 -14.46 29.17
N LYS A 441 2.22 -15.22 29.27
CA LYS A 441 1.98 -16.44 28.49
C LYS A 441 1.04 -16.18 27.34
N MET A 442 1.20 -16.92 26.26
CA MET A 442 0.26 -16.92 25.15
C MET A 442 -0.98 -17.73 25.55
N CYS A 443 -2.13 -17.05 25.58
CA CYS A 443 -3.40 -17.62 25.99
C CYS A 443 -4.01 -18.44 24.84
N LEU A 444 -4.37 -19.69 25.11
CA LEU A 444 -5.10 -20.55 24.19
C LEU A 444 -6.55 -20.65 24.67
N VAL A 445 -7.44 -19.91 24.00
CA VAL A 445 -8.88 -19.92 24.33
C VAL A 445 -9.66 -20.55 23.20
N ASP A 446 -10.64 -21.37 23.57
CA ASP A 446 -11.58 -21.97 22.65
C ASP A 446 -12.94 -21.29 22.84
N VAL A 447 -13.42 -20.59 21.81
CA VAL A 447 -14.66 -19.81 21.86
C VAL A 447 -15.53 -20.04 20.63
N GLN A 448 -16.82 -19.72 20.78
CA GLN A 448 -17.78 -19.66 19.68
C GLN A 448 -17.49 -18.47 18.74
N PRO A 449 -17.90 -18.53 17.47
CA PRO A 449 -17.67 -17.44 16.52
C PRO A 449 -18.24 -16.07 16.92
N GLU A 450 -19.35 -16.07 17.65
CA GLU A 450 -20.01 -14.86 18.13
C GLU A 450 -19.13 -14.06 19.10
N ALA A 451 -18.34 -14.77 19.92
CA ALA A 451 -17.42 -14.20 20.90
C ALA A 451 -16.25 -13.42 20.29
N LEU A 452 -15.93 -13.65 19.00
CA LEU A 452 -14.84 -12.94 18.34
C LEU A 452 -15.03 -11.43 18.32
N LYS A 453 -16.28 -10.95 18.30
CA LYS A 453 -16.56 -9.51 18.32
C LYS A 453 -16.03 -8.84 19.59
N ALA A 454 -16.21 -9.48 20.74
CA ALA A 454 -15.72 -8.99 22.03
C ALA A 454 -14.20 -9.15 22.19
N LEU A 455 -13.60 -10.15 21.52
CA LEU A 455 -12.16 -10.43 21.61
C LEU A 455 -11.31 -9.62 20.62
N ARG A 456 -11.90 -9.10 19.54
CA ARG A 456 -11.18 -8.42 18.45
C ARG A 456 -10.86 -6.95 18.80
N THR A 457 -10.15 -6.76 19.92
CA THR A 457 -9.79 -5.45 20.46
C THR A 457 -8.27 -5.23 20.47
N ALA A 458 -7.87 -3.97 20.68
CA ALA A 458 -6.48 -3.56 20.83
C ALA A 458 -5.79 -4.22 22.04
N GLU A 459 -6.55 -4.59 23.06
CA GLU A 459 -6.06 -5.25 24.28
C GLU A 459 -5.59 -6.69 23.96
N PHE A 460 -6.44 -7.47 23.27
CA PHE A 460 -6.21 -8.90 23.09
C PHE A 460 -5.43 -9.25 21.83
N LYS A 461 -5.54 -8.42 20.77
CA LYS A 461 -4.90 -8.59 19.45
C LYS A 461 -4.97 -10.03 18.92
N PRO A 462 -6.19 -10.59 18.76
CA PRO A 462 -6.34 -12.00 18.50
C PRO A 462 -5.78 -12.46 17.15
N TYR A 463 -5.13 -13.62 17.14
CA TYR A 463 -4.78 -14.40 15.95
C TYR A 463 -5.71 -15.60 15.84
N VAL A 464 -6.67 -15.54 14.93
CA VAL A 464 -7.83 -16.43 14.89
C VAL A 464 -7.54 -17.68 14.05
N ILE A 465 -7.51 -18.84 14.69
CA ILE A 465 -7.37 -20.13 14.01
C ILE A 465 -8.74 -20.80 13.93
N PHE A 466 -9.21 -21.10 12.71
CA PHE A 466 -10.42 -21.88 12.49
C PHE A 466 -10.08 -23.33 12.21
N VAL A 467 -10.69 -24.25 12.96
CA VAL A 467 -10.37 -25.68 12.84
C VAL A 467 -11.48 -26.42 12.16
N LYS A 468 -11.19 -26.85 10.94
CA LYS A 468 -12.11 -27.63 10.13
C LYS A 468 -11.80 -29.12 10.31
N PRO A 469 -12.80 -29.96 10.63
CA PRO A 469 -12.61 -31.40 10.52
C PRO A 469 -12.34 -31.77 9.06
N ARG A 470 -11.47 -32.76 8.80
CA ARG A 470 -11.36 -33.35 7.46
C ARG A 470 -12.68 -34.03 7.15
N ILE A 471 -13.38 -33.53 6.14
CA ILE A 471 -14.58 -34.18 5.63
C ILE A 471 -14.16 -34.99 4.40
N PRO A 472 -14.26 -36.33 4.43
CA PRO A 472 -13.95 -37.13 3.26
C PRO A 472 -14.86 -36.74 2.10
N GLU A 473 -14.27 -36.43 0.94
CA GLU A 473 -15.02 -36.43 -0.32
C GLU A 473 -15.41 -37.88 -0.61
N SER A 474 -16.71 -38.14 -0.81
CA SER A 474 -17.27 -39.48 -0.95
C SER A 474 -16.41 -40.35 -1.86
N ARG A 475 -15.69 -41.29 -1.27
CA ARG A 475 -14.87 -42.23 -2.03
C ARG A 475 -15.85 -43.11 -2.81
N ARG A 476 -15.82 -43.01 -4.14
CA ARG A 476 -16.39 -44.02 -5.03
C ARG A 476 -15.93 -45.39 -4.52
N ARG A 477 -16.92 -46.27 -4.31
CA ARG A 477 -16.81 -47.67 -3.87
C ARG A 477 -15.47 -48.31 -4.24
N ARG A 478 -14.72 -48.77 -3.24
CA ARG A 478 -13.80 -49.90 -3.39
C ARG A 478 -14.03 -50.88 -2.24
N SER A 479 -14.82 -51.90 -2.60
CA SER A 479 -14.73 -53.33 -2.27
C SER A 479 -14.36 -53.77 -0.83
N ALA A 480 -15.38 -54.32 -0.16
CA ALA A 480 -15.47 -55.62 0.51
C ALA A 480 -14.30 -56.21 1.35
N ALA A 481 -14.74 -56.81 2.48
CA ALA A 481 -14.09 -57.81 3.36
C ALA A 481 -13.11 -57.21 4.40
N THR A 482 -13.14 -57.49 5.71
CA THR A 482 -13.67 -58.61 6.52
C THR A 482 -13.79 -58.15 7.99
N SER A 483 -14.60 -58.87 8.78
CA SER A 483 -14.64 -58.97 10.26
C SER A 483 -15.82 -58.28 10.98
N PRO A 484 -16.82 -59.05 11.46
CA PRO A 484 -17.83 -58.61 12.41
C PRO A 484 -17.35 -58.93 13.83
N GLY A 485 -16.90 -57.91 14.58
CA GLY A 485 -16.52 -58.10 15.98
C GLY A 485 -15.78 -56.88 16.53
N GLY A 486 -16.52 -55.99 17.20
CA GLY A 486 -15.93 -54.94 18.04
C GLY A 486 -16.71 -53.62 18.08
N GLY A 487 -17.58 -53.47 19.09
CA GLY A 487 -17.90 -52.19 19.75
C GLY A 487 -18.76 -51.16 18.99
N GLU A 488 -19.98 -50.93 19.47
CA GLU A 488 -20.91 -49.86 19.08
C GLU A 488 -20.44 -48.44 19.45
N HIS A 489 -19.25 -48.00 19.02
CA HIS A 489 -18.81 -46.61 19.23
C HIS A 489 -18.51 -45.90 17.90
N GLY A 490 -19.47 -45.09 17.45
CA GLY A 490 -19.20 -43.88 16.66
C GLY A 490 -18.99 -44.03 15.15
N ARG A 491 -19.88 -44.73 14.42
CA ARG A 491 -19.98 -44.50 12.97
C ARG A 491 -20.66 -43.16 12.73
N ILE A 492 -19.90 -42.15 12.29
CA ILE A 492 -20.42 -40.87 11.79
C ILE A 492 -21.29 -41.19 10.56
N THR A 493 -22.55 -40.77 10.55
CA THR A 493 -23.46 -41.04 9.41
C THR A 493 -23.20 -40.06 8.26
N GLU A 494 -23.70 -40.34 7.04
CA GLU A 494 -23.54 -39.42 5.91
C GLU A 494 -24.32 -38.11 6.14
N GLU A 495 -25.45 -38.17 6.85
CA GLU A 495 -26.22 -37.00 7.27
C GLU A 495 -25.40 -36.13 8.23
N ASP A 496 -24.68 -36.74 9.18
CA ASP A 496 -23.78 -36.04 10.08
C ASP A 496 -22.62 -35.38 9.33
N LEU A 497 -22.06 -36.05 8.31
CA LEU A 497 -21.03 -35.47 7.46
C LEU A 497 -21.58 -34.29 6.63
N GLN A 498 -22.81 -34.40 6.13
CA GLN A 498 -23.44 -33.34 5.35
C GLN A 498 -23.77 -32.11 6.24
N GLU A 499 -24.32 -32.32 7.43
CA GLU A 499 -24.50 -31.25 8.44
C GLU A 499 -23.15 -30.63 8.83
N MET A 500 -22.10 -31.46 8.88
CA MET A 500 -20.74 -30.99 9.11
C MET A 500 -20.25 -30.05 8.00
N ARG A 501 -20.46 -30.41 6.73
CA ARG A 501 -20.12 -29.57 5.56
C ARG A 501 -20.87 -28.25 5.58
N LEU A 502 -22.20 -28.31 5.70
CA LEU A 502 -23.06 -27.12 5.61
C LEU A 502 -22.76 -26.10 6.71
N SER A 503 -22.61 -26.53 7.95
CA SER A 503 -22.28 -25.63 9.05
C SER A 503 -20.84 -25.09 8.96
N ALA A 504 -19.88 -25.87 8.44
CA ALA A 504 -18.54 -25.36 8.19
C ALA A 504 -18.52 -24.28 7.10
N GLN A 505 -19.31 -24.47 6.03
CA GLN A 505 -19.51 -23.48 4.97
C GLN A 505 -20.19 -22.21 5.52
N GLN A 506 -21.26 -22.36 6.31
CA GLN A 506 -21.96 -21.23 6.92
C GLN A 506 -21.05 -20.42 7.85
N THR A 507 -20.26 -21.10 8.69
CA THR A 507 -19.30 -20.45 9.59
C THR A 507 -18.21 -19.72 8.80
N ASP A 508 -17.70 -20.33 7.74
CA ASP A 508 -16.69 -19.71 6.88
C ASP A 508 -17.24 -18.50 6.12
N GLN A 509 -18.49 -18.57 5.66
CA GLN A 509 -19.17 -17.46 4.98
C GLN A 509 -19.40 -16.27 5.91
N GLN A 510 -19.84 -16.53 7.15
CA GLN A 510 -20.18 -15.48 8.11
C GLN A 510 -18.95 -14.91 8.81
N TYR A 511 -17.99 -15.74 9.21
CA TYR A 511 -16.87 -15.36 10.08
C TYR A 511 -15.49 -15.57 9.46
N GLY A 512 -15.39 -16.18 8.28
CA GLY A 512 -14.10 -16.50 7.66
C GLY A 512 -13.21 -15.29 7.37
N HIS A 513 -13.79 -14.10 7.23
CA HIS A 513 -13.04 -12.84 7.09
C HIS A 513 -12.29 -12.42 8.38
N LEU A 514 -12.67 -12.97 9.53
CA LEU A 514 -12.00 -12.75 10.82
C LEU A 514 -10.92 -13.80 11.10
N VAL A 515 -10.84 -14.87 10.29
CA VAL A 515 -9.90 -15.98 10.44
C VAL A 515 -8.55 -15.61 9.83
N ASP A 516 -7.48 -15.88 10.57
CA ASP A 516 -6.10 -15.70 10.09
C ASP A 516 -5.51 -17.00 9.53
N ARG A 517 -5.91 -18.16 10.08
CA ARG A 517 -5.47 -19.47 9.58
C ARG A 517 -6.56 -20.52 9.69
N VAL A 518 -6.66 -21.38 8.69
CA VAL A 518 -7.51 -22.58 8.73
C VAL A 518 -6.63 -23.79 8.97
N LEU A 519 -6.91 -24.56 10.02
CA LEU A 519 -6.22 -25.80 10.35
C LEU A 519 -7.16 -26.97 10.07
N ILE A 520 -6.77 -27.85 9.16
CA ILE A 520 -7.56 -29.02 8.77
C ILE A 520 -7.13 -30.19 9.65
N LYS A 521 -8.04 -30.66 10.51
CA LYS A 521 -7.73 -31.76 11.42
C LYS A 521 -7.92 -33.10 10.71
N GLU A 522 -6.82 -33.67 10.22
CA GLU A 522 -6.76 -35.06 9.70
C GLU A 522 -6.45 -36.04 10.84
N ASP A 523 -5.27 -35.89 11.44
CA ASP A 523 -4.80 -36.67 12.59
C ASP A 523 -4.34 -35.74 13.73
N THR A 524 -4.36 -36.24 14.97
CA THR A 524 -4.01 -35.43 16.14
C THR A 524 -2.53 -35.02 16.14
N ALA A 525 -1.61 -35.82 15.56
CA ALA A 525 -0.18 -35.53 15.58
C ALA A 525 0.20 -34.40 14.61
N SER A 526 -0.25 -34.47 13.37
CA SER A 526 -0.08 -33.44 12.34
C SER A 526 -0.76 -32.14 12.76
N ALA A 527 -1.98 -32.19 13.29
CA ALA A 527 -2.66 -31.01 13.83
C ALA A 527 -1.89 -30.36 15.00
N CYS A 528 -1.23 -31.17 15.86
CA CYS A 528 -0.34 -30.64 16.89
C CYS A 528 0.88 -29.96 16.28
N ALA A 529 1.52 -30.58 15.28
CA ALA A 529 2.71 -30.04 14.63
C ALA A 529 2.40 -28.73 13.89
N GLU A 530 1.30 -28.66 13.15
CA GLU A 530 0.87 -27.44 12.47
C GLU A 530 0.51 -26.34 13.47
N LEU A 531 -0.23 -26.66 14.54
CA LEU A 531 -0.53 -25.69 15.60
C LEU A 531 0.75 -25.16 16.26
N ARG A 532 1.72 -26.04 16.56
CA ARG A 532 3.01 -25.64 17.12
C ARG A 532 3.76 -24.69 16.19
N SER A 533 3.84 -25.02 14.90
CA SER A 533 4.46 -24.17 13.89
C SER A 533 3.81 -22.78 13.82
N ILE A 534 2.47 -22.71 13.88
CA ILE A 534 1.75 -21.43 13.91
C ILE A 534 2.12 -20.63 15.17
N LEU A 535 2.10 -21.25 16.35
CA LEU A 535 2.40 -20.56 17.61
C LEU A 535 3.85 -20.05 17.68
N GLU A 536 4.81 -20.84 17.20
CA GLU A 536 6.21 -20.42 17.13
C GLU A 536 6.42 -19.24 16.17
N ARG A 537 5.68 -19.21 15.05
CA ARG A 537 5.71 -18.07 14.13
C ARG A 537 5.11 -16.82 14.76
N LEU A 538 4.04 -16.94 15.55
CA LEU A 538 3.50 -15.82 16.33
C LEU A 538 4.51 -15.22 17.30
N GLU A 539 5.40 -16.06 17.83
CA GLU A 539 6.63 -15.73 18.57
C GLU A 539 7.60 -14.78 17.85
N ARG A 540 7.90 -15.14 16.60
CA ARG A 540 9.10 -14.69 15.87
C ARG A 540 8.81 -13.67 14.77
N GLU A 541 7.65 -13.75 14.15
CA GLU A 541 7.26 -12.94 12.99
C GLU A 541 6.33 -11.81 13.40
N THR A 542 6.36 -10.71 12.66
CA THR A 542 5.36 -9.64 12.77
C THR A 542 4.15 -9.95 11.89
N PHE A 543 2.95 -9.66 12.39
CA PHE A 543 1.69 -9.92 11.68
C PHE A 543 0.91 -8.63 11.45
N TRP A 544 0.16 -8.57 10.35
CA TRP A 544 -0.65 -7.39 10.04
C TRP A 544 -1.82 -7.24 11.02
N VAL A 545 -1.87 -6.18 11.82
CA VAL A 545 -2.97 -5.87 12.74
C VAL A 545 -3.70 -4.60 12.31
N PRO A 546 -4.99 -4.43 12.61
CA PRO A 546 -5.69 -3.17 12.41
C PRO A 546 -4.91 -1.99 13.03
N MET A 547 -4.83 -0.86 12.33
CA MET A 547 -4.12 0.33 12.84
C MET A 547 -4.73 0.85 14.15
N SER A 548 -6.03 0.65 14.37
CA SER A 548 -6.70 0.96 15.64
C SER A 548 -6.17 0.17 16.83
N TRP A 549 -5.40 -0.91 16.62
CA TRP A 549 -4.80 -1.70 17.71
C TRP A 549 -3.40 -1.26 18.11
N VAL A 550 -2.79 -0.36 17.35
CA VAL A 550 -1.41 0.08 17.57
C VAL A 550 -1.37 1.53 18.05
N LYS A 551 -2.39 2.33 17.75
CA LYS A 551 -2.60 3.65 18.35
C LYS A 551 -3.32 3.52 19.69
N ALA A 552 -2.60 3.09 20.73
CA ALA A 552 -3.03 3.18 22.12
C ALA A 552 -1.84 3.62 22.97
#